data_AF-A0A2S9FXI7-F1
#
_entry.id   AF-A0A2S9FXI7-F1
#
_cell.length_a   1.000
_cell.length_b   1.000
_cell.length_c   1.000
_cell.angle_alpha   90.00
_cell.angle_beta   90.00
_cell.angle_gamma   90.00
#
_symmetry.space_group_name_H-M   'P 1'
#
loop_
_entity.id
_entity.type
_entity.pdbx_description
1 polymer ?
#
loop_
_entity_poly.entity_id
_entity_poly.type
_entity_poly.pdbx_seq_one_letter_code
_entity_poly.pdbx_strand_id
1 'polypeptide(L)'
;VAMLLQQSSFHAGSLQASVPTMLVLEPVIAVILGAVVLGEHLNVGTWDAVAIGVSTLAMVAGTIALGRDEGAYEEQLSAGESAHA
;
A
#
# COMPACT_ATOMS: atom_id res chain seq x y z
N VAL A 1 24.17 11.05 16.17
CA VAL A 1 23.23 10.11 16.84
C VAL A 1 21.80 10.62 16.73
N ALA A 2 21.43 11.76 17.32
CA ALA A 2 20.09 12.36 17.16
C ALA A 2 19.66 12.53 15.68
N MET A 3 20.48 13.10 14.79
CA MET A 3 20.18 13.22 13.35
C MET A 3 20.09 11.88 12.61
N LEU A 4 20.82 10.86 13.06
CA LEU A 4 20.76 9.51 12.45
C LEU A 4 19.49 8.78 12.90
N LEU A 5 19.10 8.92 14.17
CA LEU A 5 17.82 8.46 14.71
C LEU A 5 16.65 9.21 14.07
N GLN A 6 16.81 10.53 13.84
CA GLN A 6 15.85 11.39 13.16
C GLN A 6 15.71 11.01 11.68
N GLN A 7 16.82 10.74 10.97
CA GLN A 7 16.77 10.22 9.60
C GLN A 7 16.20 8.81 9.54
N SER A 8 16.50 7.93 10.50
CA SER A 8 15.95 6.58 10.60
C SER A 8 14.44 6.61 10.78
N SER A 9 13.93 7.46 11.67
CA SER A 9 12.50 7.63 11.91
C SER A 9 11.75 8.28 10.73
N PHE A 10 12.43 9.04 9.88
CA PHE A 10 11.88 9.56 8.62
C PHE A 10 12.04 8.61 7.42
N HIS A 11 12.82 7.53 7.53
CA HIS A 11 13.15 6.64 6.41
C HIS A 11 12.66 5.18 6.59
N ALA A 12 12.12 4.80 7.77
CA ALA A 12 11.97 3.38 8.12
C ALA A 12 10.62 2.90 8.69
N GLY A 13 9.53 3.68 8.71
CA GLY A 13 8.34 3.23 9.46
C GLY A 13 7.01 3.30 8.72
N SER A 14 6.54 4.52 8.45
CA SER A 14 5.12 4.72 8.10
C SER A 14 4.89 5.11 6.64
N LEU A 15 5.93 5.52 5.91
CA LEU A 15 5.80 6.02 4.55
C LEU A 15 5.84 4.89 3.52
N GLN A 16 6.82 3.96 3.56
CA GLN A 16 6.85 2.85 2.59
C GLN A 16 5.59 1.97 2.65
N ALA A 17 4.99 1.71 3.81
CA ALA A 17 3.71 1.00 3.88
C ALA A 17 2.53 1.83 3.31
N SER A 18 2.60 3.16 3.46
CA SER A 18 1.58 4.06 2.93
C SER A 18 1.72 4.31 1.44
N VAL A 19 2.91 4.14 0.84
CA VAL A 19 3.13 4.37 -0.61
C VAL A 19 2.28 3.42 -1.47
N PRO A 20 2.30 2.09 -1.28
CA PRO A 20 1.44 1.16 -2.02
C PRO A 20 -0.05 1.44 -1.80
N THR A 21 -0.44 1.81 -0.59
CA THR A 21 -1.83 2.15 -0.27
C THR A 21 -2.27 3.40 -1.02
N MET A 22 -1.43 4.44 -1.07
CA MET A 22 -1.72 5.69 -1.78
C MET A 22 -1.84 5.47 -3.29
N LEU A 23 -0.95 4.66 -3.88
CA LEU A 23 -0.96 4.32 -5.31
C LEU A 23 -2.18 3.49 -5.74
N VAL A 24 -2.71 2.63 -4.85
CA VAL A 24 -3.91 1.84 -5.13
C VAL A 24 -5.19 2.66 -4.90
N LEU A 25 -5.19 3.53 -3.89
CA LEU A 25 -6.37 4.27 -3.49
C LEU A 25 -6.79 5.32 -4.54
N GLU A 26 -5.84 6.01 -5.16
CA GLU A 26 -6.11 6.99 -6.22
C GLU A 26 -6.93 6.41 -7.39
N PRO A 27 -6.49 5.35 -8.09
CA PRO A 27 -7.26 4.78 -9.20
C PRO A 27 -8.58 4.15 -8.73
N VAL A 28 -8.62 3.55 -7.53
CA VAL A 28 -9.85 2.96 -6.99
C VAL A 28 -10.91 4.03 -6.75
N ILE A 29 -10.54 5.13 -6.08
CA ILE A 29 -11.45 6.26 -5.86
C ILE A 29 -11.86 6.89 -7.19
N ALA A 30 -10.94 7.05 -8.14
CA ALA A 30 -11.27 7.59 -9.46
C ALA A 30 -12.35 6.77 -10.17
N VAL A 31 -12.23 5.43 -10.17
CA VAL A 31 -13.25 4.54 -10.76
C VAL A 31 -14.58 4.64 -10.02
N ILE A 32 -14.57 4.69 -8.69
CA ILE A 32 -15.80 4.84 -7.89
C ILE A 32 -16.48 6.18 -8.18
N LEU A 33 -15.73 7.27 -8.24
CA LEU A 33 -16.26 8.60 -8.52
C LEU A 33 -16.79 8.70 -9.96
N GLY A 34 -16.11 8.12 -10.95
CA GLY A 34 -16.63 8.02 -12.32
C GLY A 34 -17.99 7.31 -12.35
N ALA A 35 -18.11 6.19 -11.65
CA ALA A 35 -19.35 5.42 -11.59
C ALA A 35 -20.48 6.14 -10.83
N VAL A 36 -20.19 6.73 -9.66
CA VAL A 36 -21.22 7.31 -8.77
C VAL A 36 -21.55 8.75 -9.10
N VAL A 37 -20.53 9.58 -9.37
CA VAL A 37 -20.69 11.02 -9.57
C VAL A 37 -20.97 11.34 -11.04
N LEU A 38 -20.24 10.70 -11.97
CA LEU A 38 -20.42 10.94 -13.41
C LEU A 38 -21.46 9.99 -14.02
N GLY A 39 -21.84 8.91 -13.32
CA GLY A 39 -22.82 7.92 -13.79
C GLY A 39 -22.27 7.00 -14.87
N GLU A 40 -20.95 6.84 -14.93
CA GLU A 40 -20.28 6.09 -15.98
C GLU A 40 -20.32 4.59 -15.71
N HIS A 41 -20.66 3.81 -16.72
CA HIS A 41 -20.53 2.37 -16.66
C HIS A 41 -19.22 1.93 -17.29
N LEU A 42 -18.51 1.02 -16.62
CA LEU A 42 -17.36 0.35 -17.20
C LEU A 42 -17.82 -0.50 -18.39
N ASN A 43 -17.67 0.03 -19.61
CA ASN A 43 -17.95 -0.70 -20.84
C ASN A 43 -16.78 -1.63 -21.16
N VAL A 44 -16.76 -2.77 -20.49
CA VAL A 44 -15.69 -3.76 -20.59
C VAL A 44 -16.21 -5.07 -21.15
N GLY A 45 -15.45 -5.67 -22.07
CA GLY A 45 -15.72 -7.03 -22.53
C GLY A 45 -15.45 -8.05 -21.44
N THR A 46 -15.83 -9.32 -21.67
CA THR A 46 -15.62 -10.39 -20.69
C THR A 46 -14.15 -10.55 -20.29
N TRP A 47 -13.23 -10.45 -21.26
CA TRP A 47 -11.80 -10.57 -21.00
C TRP A 47 -11.22 -9.35 -20.29
N ASP A 48 -11.70 -8.15 -20.61
CA ASP A 48 -11.29 -6.92 -19.91
C ASP A 48 -11.74 -6.93 -18.46
N ALA A 49 -12.97 -7.40 -18.19
CA ALA A 49 -13.49 -7.57 -16.83
C ALA A 49 -12.64 -8.57 -16.01
N VAL A 50 -12.21 -9.67 -16.64
CA VAL A 50 -11.29 -10.64 -16.01
C VAL A 50 -9.94 -9.99 -15.73
N ALA A 51 -9.37 -9.26 -16.69
CA ALA A 51 -8.09 -8.57 -16.52
C ALA A 51 -8.15 -7.53 -15.39
N ILE A 52 -9.24 -6.76 -15.29
CA ILE A 52 -9.49 -5.83 -14.19
C ILE A 52 -9.57 -6.59 -12.86
N GLY A 53 -10.32 -7.68 -12.79
CA GLY A 53 -10.44 -8.49 -11.58
C GLY A 53 -9.08 -9.03 -11.10
N VAL A 54 -8.28 -9.59 -12.02
CA VAL A 54 -6.92 -10.07 -11.72
C VAL A 54 -6.01 -8.93 -11.29
N SER A 55 -6.09 -7.78 -11.94
CA SER A 55 -5.27 -6.60 -11.60
C SER A 55 -5.63 -6.07 -10.21
N THR A 56 -6.91 -5.96 -9.89
CA THR A 56 -7.38 -5.57 -8.55
C THR A 56 -6.90 -6.55 -7.48
N LEU A 57 -6.98 -7.86 -7.74
CA LEU A 57 -6.45 -8.88 -6.83
C LEU A 57 -4.93 -8.75 -6.64
N ALA A 58 -4.18 -8.52 -7.72
CA ALA A 58 -2.74 -8.30 -7.66
C ALA A 58 -2.38 -7.04 -6.88
N MET A 59 -3.13 -5.95 -7.05
CA MET A 59 -2.98 -4.71 -6.29
C MET A 59 -3.20 -4.96 -4.79
N VAL A 60 -4.28 -5.65 -4.40
CA VAL A 60 -4.56 -6.01 -3.00
C VAL A 60 -3.46 -6.91 -2.43
N ALA A 61 -3.06 -7.94 -3.17
CA ALA A 61 -1.98 -8.85 -2.75
C ALA A 61 -0.66 -8.08 -2.57
N GLY A 62 -0.34 -7.16 -3.47
CA GLY A 62 0.84 -6.30 -3.39
C GLY A 62 0.80 -5.37 -2.17
N THR A 63 -0.32 -4.71 -1.90
CA THR A 63 -0.50 -3.87 -0.70
C THR A 63 -0.32 -4.69 0.58
N ILE A 64 -0.89 -5.90 0.64
CA ILE A 64 -0.74 -6.79 1.81
C ILE A 64 0.71 -7.28 1.94
N ALA A 65 1.35 -7.69 0.85
CA ALA A 65 2.73 -8.18 0.89
C ALA A 65 3.68 -7.09 1.39
N LEU A 66 3.59 -5.89 0.81
CA LEU A 66 4.43 -4.76 1.20
C LEU A 66 4.14 -4.32 2.64
N GLY A 67 2.88 -4.29 3.07
CA GLY A 67 2.52 -3.99 4.46
C GLY A 67 3.04 -5.03 5.47
N ARG A 68 3.16 -6.30 5.07
CA ARG A 68 3.71 -7.37 5.94
C ARG A 68 5.23 -7.27 6.04
N ASP A 69 5.92 -6.98 4.95
CA ASP A 69 7.37 -6.79 4.94
C ASP A 69 7.77 -5.59 5.83
N GLU A 70 6.98 -4.50 5.82
CA GLU A 70 7.18 -3.37 6.73
C GLU A 70 6.96 -3.76 8.20
N GLY A 71 5.87 -4.47 8.53
CA GLY A 71 5.58 -4.90 9.90
C GLY A 71 6.65 -5.85 10.47
N ALA A 72 7.19 -6.74 9.63
CA ALA A 72 8.30 -7.61 10.00
C ALA A 72 9.61 -6.85 10.26
N TYR A 73 9.79 -5.69 9.64
CA TYR A 73 10.92 -4.81 9.87
C TYR A 73 10.79 -4.07 11.21
N GLU A 74 9.62 -3.52 11.54
CA GLU A 74 9.37 -2.84 12.84
C GLU A 74 9.57 -3.76 14.06
N GLU A 75 9.17 -5.04 13.95
CA GLU A 75 9.31 -6.00 15.06
C GLU A 75 10.78 -6.37 15.33
N GLN A 76 11.61 -6.46 14.29
CA GLN A 76 13.06 -6.68 14.43
C GLN A 76 13.77 -5.51 15.11
N LEU A 77 13.40 -4.26 14.76
CA LEU A 77 13.93 -3.07 15.43
C LEU A 77 13.56 -3.06 16.92
N SER A 78 12.30 -3.34 17.24
CA SER A 78 11.80 -3.37 18.63
C SER A 78 12.49 -4.46 19.47
N ALA A 79 12.78 -5.62 18.87
CA ALA A 79 13.52 -6.69 19.52
C ALA A 79 15.00 -6.33 19.77
N GLY A 80 15.64 -5.61 18.84
CA GLY A 80 17.02 -5.12 18.99
C GLY A 80 17.17 -4.06 20.08
N GLU A 81 16.20 -3.16 20.22
CA GLU A 81 16.19 -2.14 21.28
C GLU A 81 16.00 -2.78 22.67
N SER A 82 15.15 -3.80 22.77
CA SER A 82 14.91 -4.57 23.99
C SER A 82 16.12 -5.42 24.44
N ALA A 83 17.02 -5.78 23.53
CA ALA A 83 18.23 -6.55 23.82
C ALA A 83 19.43 -5.66 24.25
N HIS A 84 19.34 -4.35 24.01
CA HIS A 84 20.36 -3.36 24.38
C HIS A 84 20.01 -2.53 25.62
N ALA A 85 18.79 -2.70 26.15
CA ALA A 85 18.32 -2.14 27.43
C ALA A 85 18.56 -3.11 28.59
#